data_AF-A0A5R2N2C0-F1
#
_entry.id   AF-A0A5R2N2C0-F1
#
_cell.length_a   1.000
_cell.length_b   1.000
_cell.length_c   1.000
_cell.angle_alpha   90.00
_cell.angle_beta   90.00
_cell.angle_gamma   90.00
#
_symmetry.space_group_name_H-M   'P 1'
#
loop_
_entity.id
_entity.type
_entity.pdbx_description
1 polymer ?
#
loop_
_entity_poly.entity_id
_entity_poly.type
_entity_poly.pdbx_seq_one_letter_code
_entity_poly.pdbx_strand_id
1 'polypeptide(L)'
;AVACRKLPVIMSRTVAMASINIKPWGIQVAGNFRRSAAIGQWLRVRGRFPALLAGHDPVVSRVRTPIGRRGIYAVRIGIDDRAAANVICQKLQSVGGACVVVRNR
;
A
#
# COMPACT_ATOMS: atom_id res chain seq x y z
N ALA A 1 10.60 6.18 -40.46
CA ALA A 1 10.24 5.09 -39.50
C ALA A 1 11.40 4.13 -39.15
N VAL A 2 12.50 4.06 -39.92
CA VAL A 2 13.58 3.08 -39.68
C VAL A 2 14.46 3.42 -38.45
N ALA A 3 14.61 4.70 -38.10
CA ALA A 3 15.46 5.15 -37.00
C ALA A 3 14.99 4.65 -35.61
N CYS A 4 13.68 4.51 -35.38
CA CYS A 4 13.15 4.06 -34.09
C CYS A 4 13.47 2.59 -33.76
N ARG A 5 13.83 1.76 -34.76
CA ARG A 5 14.16 0.33 -34.55
C ARG A 5 15.59 0.09 -34.08
N LYS A 6 16.48 1.10 -34.19
CA LYS A 6 17.91 0.96 -33.85
C LYS A 6 18.28 1.52 -32.48
N LEU A 7 17.31 2.01 -31.71
CA LEU A 7 17.57 2.44 -30.35
C LEU A 7 17.79 1.20 -29.48
N PRO A 8 18.94 1.08 -28.78
CA PRO A 8 19.11 0.05 -27.78
C PRO A 8 18.11 0.37 -26.68
N VAL A 9 17.00 -0.37 -26.66
CA VAL A 9 16.08 -0.38 -25.54
C VAL A 9 16.91 -0.96 -24.40
N ILE A 10 17.57 -0.09 -23.63
CA ILE A 10 18.00 -0.43 -22.28
C ILE A 10 16.69 -0.87 -21.65
N MET A 11 16.51 -2.19 -21.52
CA MET A 11 15.41 -2.81 -20.78
C MET A 11 15.60 -2.36 -19.34
N SER A 12 15.25 -1.10 -19.08
CA SER A 12 14.92 -0.65 -17.77
C SER A 12 13.89 -1.66 -17.32
N ARG A 13 14.20 -2.36 -16.23
CA ARG A 13 13.36 -3.34 -15.57
C ARG A 13 12.14 -2.64 -14.95
N THR A 14 11.53 -1.71 -15.70
CA THR A 14 10.25 -1.11 -15.41
C THR A 14 9.24 -2.17 -15.74
N VAL A 15 8.92 -2.99 -14.74
CA VAL A 15 7.65 -3.71 -14.71
C VAL A 15 6.59 -2.71 -15.11
N ALA A 16 5.94 -2.90 -16.25
CA ALA A 16 4.85 -2.04 -16.67
C ALA A 16 3.86 -1.98 -15.50
N MET A 17 3.59 -0.79 -14.96
CA MET A 17 2.72 -0.61 -13.79
C MET A 17 1.34 -1.27 -13.97
N ALA A 18 0.94 -1.50 -15.23
CA ALA A 18 -0.25 -2.25 -15.63
C ALA A 18 -0.29 -3.74 -15.20
N SER A 19 0.84 -4.33 -14.82
CA SER A 19 0.93 -5.74 -14.39
C SER A 19 0.88 -5.92 -12.87
N ILE A 20 0.85 -4.82 -12.09
CA ILE A 20 0.63 -4.92 -10.65
C ILE A 20 -0.86 -5.19 -10.46
N ASN A 21 -1.20 -6.41 -10.03
CA ASN A 21 -2.57 -6.79 -9.69
C ASN A 21 -2.97 -6.01 -8.42
N ILE A 22 -3.44 -4.78 -8.61
CA ILE A 22 -3.93 -3.92 -7.53
C ILE A 22 -5.22 -4.56 -7.05
N LYS A 23 -5.13 -5.20 -5.88
CA LYS A 23 -6.31 -5.72 -5.20
C LYS A 23 -7.36 -4.60 -5.04
N PRO A 24 -8.64 -4.84 -5.32
CA PRO A 24 -9.68 -3.80 -5.37
C PRO A 24 -9.95 -3.14 -4.01
N TRP A 25 -9.65 -3.84 -2.91
CA TRP A 25 -9.74 -3.34 -1.55
C TRP A 25 -8.38 -3.38 -0.86
N GLY A 26 -8.27 -2.66 0.24
CA GLY A 26 -7.14 -2.79 1.13
C GLY A 26 -7.39 -2.16 2.49
N ILE A 27 -6.52 -2.48 3.44
CA ILE A 27 -6.52 -1.84 4.75
C ILE A 27 -5.33 -0.89 4.85
N GLN A 28 -5.61 0.37 5.14
CA GLN A 28 -4.60 1.37 5.44
C GLN A 28 -4.23 1.27 6.92
N VAL A 29 -2.97 0.96 7.18
CA VAL A 29 -2.42 0.66 8.52
C VAL A 29 -1.47 1.75 9.03
N ALA A 30 -0.92 2.55 8.12
CA ALA A 30 -0.09 3.70 8.44
C ALA A 30 -0.24 4.80 7.38
N GLY A 31 0.02 6.05 7.76
CA GLY A 31 -0.08 7.19 6.88
C GLY A 31 0.73 8.38 7.40
N ASN A 32 1.62 8.94 6.58
CA ASN A 32 2.40 10.11 6.97
C ASN A 32 2.78 10.97 5.75
N PHE A 33 3.00 12.27 5.94
CA PHE A 33 3.52 13.16 4.90
C PHE A 33 4.93 12.79 4.41
N ARG A 34 5.73 12.15 5.26
CA ARG A 34 7.08 11.66 4.94
C ARG A 34 7.05 10.14 4.72
N ARG A 35 7.62 9.68 3.59
CA ARG A 35 7.65 8.24 3.23
C ARG A 35 8.35 7.39 4.29
N SER A 36 9.50 7.82 4.78
CA SER A 36 10.28 7.11 5.81
C SER A 36 9.50 6.97 7.12
N ALA A 37 8.77 8.02 7.52
CA ALA A 37 7.93 7.98 8.71
C ALA A 37 6.75 7.00 8.56
N ALA A 38 6.11 6.97 7.39
CA ALA A 38 5.04 6.01 7.09
C ALA A 38 5.54 4.56 7.15
N ILE A 39 6.72 4.29 6.56
CA ILE A 39 7.36 2.97 6.59
C ILE A 39 7.76 2.60 8.01
N GLY A 40 8.38 3.52 8.76
CA GLY A 40 8.76 3.28 10.16
C GLY A 40 7.54 2.98 11.05
N GLN A 41 6.42 3.67 10.81
CA GLN A 41 5.17 3.37 11.51
C GLN A 41 4.67 1.96 11.17
N TRP A 42 4.69 1.56 9.90
CA TRP A 42 4.34 0.20 9.52
C TRP A 42 5.22 -0.85 10.19
N LEU A 43 6.55 -0.67 10.20
CA LEU A 43 7.46 -1.63 10.82
C LEU A 43 7.19 -1.81 12.31
N ARG A 44 6.85 -0.72 13.03
CA ARG A 44 6.43 -0.80 14.44
C ARG A 44 5.14 -1.57 14.62
N VAL A 45 4.13 -1.32 13.77
CA VAL A 45 2.84 -2.03 13.82
C VAL A 45 3.02 -3.51 13.49
N ARG A 46 3.82 -3.85 12.47
CA ARG A 46 4.17 -5.23 12.11
C ARG A 46 4.90 -5.94 13.24
N GLY A 47 5.84 -5.27 13.91
CA GLY A 47 6.55 -5.82 15.07
C GLY A 47 5.65 -6.03 16.29
N ARG A 48 4.61 -5.20 16.47
CA ARG A 48 3.65 -5.33 17.57
C ARG A 48 2.62 -6.44 17.32
N PHE A 49 2.24 -6.68 16.06
CA PHE A 49 1.21 -7.67 15.69
C PHE A 49 1.72 -8.67 14.63
N PRO A 50 2.80 -9.42 14.90
CA PRO A 50 3.41 -10.30 13.92
C PRO A 50 2.46 -11.41 13.46
N ALA A 51 1.67 -11.98 14.37
CA ALA A 51 0.72 -13.05 14.07
C ALA A 51 -0.33 -12.66 13.02
N LEU A 52 -0.72 -11.38 12.96
CA LEU A 52 -1.70 -10.88 11.99
C LEU A 52 -1.06 -10.30 10.72
N LEU A 53 0.18 -9.81 10.79
CA LEU A 53 0.78 -8.97 9.74
C LEU A 53 2.04 -9.54 9.10
N ALA A 54 2.61 -10.63 9.61
CA ALA A 54 3.88 -11.17 9.10
C ALA A 54 3.80 -11.64 7.63
N GLY A 55 2.69 -12.24 7.23
CA GLY A 55 2.46 -12.76 5.87
C GLY A 55 1.86 -11.75 4.88
N HIS A 56 1.76 -10.48 5.25
CA HIS A 56 1.21 -9.45 4.39
C HIS A 56 2.28 -8.46 3.96
N ASP A 57 2.50 -8.35 2.65
CA ASP A 57 3.34 -7.32 2.08
C ASP A 57 2.55 -6.04 1.84
N PRO A 58 2.95 -4.92 2.47
CA PRO A 58 2.27 -3.66 2.24
C PRO A 58 2.74 -2.99 0.96
N VAL A 59 1.85 -2.23 0.35
CA VAL A 59 2.13 -1.28 -0.71
C VAL A 59 2.13 0.13 -0.14
N VAL A 60 3.16 0.91 -0.47
CA VAL A 60 3.26 2.33 -0.09
C VAL A 60 2.87 3.19 -1.28
N SER A 61 1.72 3.86 -1.18
CA SER A 61 1.19 4.71 -2.24
C SER A 61 1.07 6.15 -1.78
N ARG A 62 1.38 7.11 -2.66
CA ARG A 62 1.12 8.53 -2.39
C ARG A 62 -0.34 8.82 -2.71
N VAL A 63 -1.10 9.29 -1.73
CA VAL A 63 -2.54 9.53 -1.83
C VAL A 63 -2.87 10.97 -1.45
N ARG A 64 -3.82 11.57 -2.15
CA ARG A 64 -4.30 12.92 -1.85
C ARG A 64 -5.30 12.86 -0.70
N THR A 65 -5.16 13.75 0.26
CA THR A 65 -6.08 13.88 1.40
C THR A 65 -6.92 15.14 1.22
N PRO A 66 -8.17 15.15 1.72
CA PRO A 66 -8.98 16.38 1.78
C PRO A 66 -8.35 17.43 2.71
N ILE A 67 -7.60 16.96 3.70
CA ILE A 67 -6.91 17.80 4.69
C ILE A 67 -5.59 18.27 4.07
N GLY A 68 -5.58 19.50 3.57
CA GLY A 68 -4.39 20.22 3.11
C GLY A 68 -3.99 19.96 1.65
N ARG A 69 -2.98 20.72 1.18
CA ARG A 69 -2.49 20.66 -0.22
C ARG A 69 -1.53 19.49 -0.47
N ARG A 70 -0.96 18.90 0.58
CA ARG A 70 0.06 17.83 0.48
C ARG A 70 -0.59 16.46 0.67
N GLY A 71 -0.40 15.57 -0.31
CA GLY A 71 -0.74 14.16 -0.14
C GLY A 71 0.15 13.46 0.88
N ILE A 72 -0.35 12.36 1.44
CA ILE A 72 0.38 11.49 2.37
C ILE A 72 0.89 10.24 1.65
N TYR A 73 1.94 9.63 2.20
CA TYR A 73 2.29 8.25 1.90
C TYR A 73 1.44 7.34 2.79
N ALA A 74 0.51 6.62 2.17
CA ALA A 74 -0.33 5.63 2.82
C ALA A 74 0.29 4.24 2.63
N VAL A 75 0.37 3.48 3.72
CA VAL A 75 0.78 2.07 3.71
C VAL A 75 -0.47 1.21 3.76
N ARG A 76 -0.66 0.38 2.74
CA ARG A 76 -1.87 -0.43 2.54
C ARG A 76 -1.54 -1.89 2.31
N ILE A 77 -2.37 -2.78 2.84
CA ILE A 77 -2.33 -4.21 2.51
C ILE A 77 -3.47 -4.47 1.53
N GLY A 78 -3.14 -5.04 0.36
CA GLY A 78 -4.12 -5.36 -0.68
C GLY A 78 -4.95 -6.59 -0.34
N ILE A 79 -6.27 -6.52 -0.55
CA ILE A 79 -7.24 -7.57 -0.24
C ILE A 79 -8.29 -7.63 -1.35
N ASP A 80 -8.71 -8.83 -1.74
CA ASP A 80 -9.65 -9.05 -2.84
C ASP A 80 -11.07 -8.56 -2.52
N ASP A 81 -11.52 -8.67 -1.27
CA ASP A 81 -12.89 -8.40 -0.88
C ASP A 81 -13.00 -7.39 0.27
N ARG A 82 -14.10 -6.63 0.28
CA ARG A 82 -14.38 -5.63 1.32
C ARG A 82 -14.64 -6.27 2.68
N ALA A 83 -15.42 -7.34 2.73
CA ALA A 83 -15.74 -8.04 3.97
C ALA A 83 -14.48 -8.69 4.55
N ALA A 84 -13.65 -9.31 3.71
CA ALA A 84 -12.34 -9.81 4.13
C ALA A 84 -11.45 -8.69 4.73
N ALA A 85 -11.42 -7.51 4.09
CA ALA A 85 -10.70 -6.35 4.62
C ALA A 85 -11.25 -5.86 5.95
N ASN A 86 -12.58 -5.83 6.11
CA ASN A 86 -13.22 -5.49 7.38
C ASN A 86 -12.85 -6.48 8.48
N VAL A 87 -12.87 -7.79 8.22
CA VAL A 87 -12.53 -8.82 9.21
C VAL A 87 -11.09 -8.65 9.72
N ILE A 88 -10.12 -8.47 8.81
CA ILE A 88 -8.73 -8.25 9.21
C ILE A 88 -8.59 -6.95 10.00
N CYS A 89 -9.26 -5.88 9.55
CA CYS A 89 -9.20 -4.60 10.23
C CYS A 89 -9.83 -4.66 11.64
N GLN A 90 -10.96 -5.33 11.80
CA GLN A 90 -11.60 -5.55 13.10
C GLN A 90 -10.73 -6.36 14.04
N LYS A 91 -10.10 -7.45 13.55
CA LYS A 91 -9.14 -8.24 14.34
C LYS A 91 -7.94 -7.41 14.78
N LEU A 92 -7.43 -6.53 13.92
CA LEU A 92 -6.33 -5.64 14.27
C LEU A 92 -6.76 -4.60 15.32
N GLN A 93 -7.98 -4.05 15.19
CA GLN A 93 -8.54 -3.11 16.16
C GLN A 93 -8.82 -3.77 17.52
N SER A 94 -9.30 -5.02 17.55
CA SER A 94 -9.59 -5.72 18.80
C SER A 94 -8.35 -6.01 19.65
N VAL A 95 -7.17 -6.08 19.03
CA VAL A 95 -5.89 -6.21 19.73
C VAL A 95 -5.19 -4.86 19.97
N GLY A 96 -5.89 -3.74 19.77
CA GLY A 96 -5.39 -2.39 20.03
C GLY A 96 -4.56 -1.78 18.89
N GLY A 97 -4.64 -2.33 17.68
CA GLY A 97 -4.09 -1.74 16.47
C GLY A 97 -5.06 -0.75 15.81
N ALA A 98 -4.59 -0.04 14.78
CA ALA A 98 -5.40 0.91 14.02
C ALA A 98 -5.36 0.58 12.53
N CYS A 99 -6.52 0.65 11.88
CA CYS A 99 -6.65 0.48 10.45
C CYS A 99 -7.91 1.15 9.92
N VAL A 100 -7.90 1.42 8.62
CA VAL A 100 -9.06 1.91 7.88
C VAL A 100 -9.20 1.11 6.59
N VAL A 101 -10.39 0.57 6.33
CA VAL A 101 -10.70 -0.12 5.06
C VAL A 101 -10.90 0.91 3.96
N VAL A 102 -10.21 0.73 2.84
CA VAL A 102 -10.25 1.63 1.70
C VAL A 102 -10.44 0.85 0.40
N ARG A 103 -11.16 1.44 -0.54
CA ARG A 103 -11.20 0.97 -1.92
C ARG A 103 -9.94 1.45 -2.64
N ASN A 104 -9.21 0.53 -3.26
CA ASN A 104 -8.11 0.86 -4.14
C ASN A 104 -8.66 1.27 -5.51
N ARG A 105 -8.05 2.29 -6.10
CA ARG A 105 -8.42 2.92 -7.36
C ARG A 105 -7.16 3.35 -8.06
#